data_AF-A0AAD9XWV5-F1
#
_entry.id   AF-A0AAD9XWV5-F1
#
_cell.length_a   1.000
_cell.length_b   1.000
_cell.length_c   1.000
_cell.angle_alpha   90.00
_cell.angle_beta   90.00
_cell.angle_gamma   90.00
#
_symmetry.space_group_name_H-M   'P 1'
#
loop_
_entity.id
_entity.type
_entity.pdbx_description
1 polymer ?
#
loop_
_entity_poly.entity_id
_entity_poly.type
_entity_poly.pdbx_seq_one_letter_code
_entity_poly.pdbx_strand_id
1 'polypeptide(L)'
;MRCHSLAKLLVLPGLAWAASHCNTTQHRQSQLTISAPAARSLQLALFIKNVEVDFFRRLSDTAKTTPFPSNITGADLESISTQDQIQRDALRRILDAAGEDPVQPCTYSPPPGDWAASVSAGSRLKSIGASANVGIAESIAATDATLLPGVLAIAATESRHDAMMAAADGKPASPTAFGTAIPEEWAYNLALGSVVPGSCPSLPALPVVPGLSAQLGGGGGGDASCSFSWDPEQAAASIEGPKPLFIAWVNQLAAPVYTSLAVTSPGNGTASPLGGIAGSVFAVLTSQDEAATVAELVGYTIAGPAYLSM
;
A
#
# COMPACT_ATOMS: atom_id res chain seq x y z
N MET A 1 26.12 -36.86 0.86
CA MET A 1 25.41 -35.70 1.44
C MET A 1 25.02 -34.76 0.31
N ARG A 2 23.73 -34.43 0.25
CA ARG A 2 23.03 -33.79 -0.87
C ARG A 2 23.46 -32.33 -1.09
N CYS A 3 23.35 -31.89 -2.34
CA CYS A 3 23.16 -30.49 -2.72
C CYS A 3 22.30 -29.74 -1.69
N HIS A 4 22.79 -28.62 -1.18
CA HIS A 4 21.94 -27.58 -0.61
C HIS A 4 22.02 -26.37 -1.55
N SER A 5 21.31 -26.51 -2.67
CA SER A 5 20.80 -25.38 -3.44
C SER A 5 19.51 -24.92 -2.74
N LEU A 6 19.41 -23.62 -2.45
CA LEU A 6 18.16 -22.85 -2.30
C LEU A 6 17.06 -23.30 -1.32
N ALA A 7 17.31 -24.20 -0.36
CA ALA A 7 16.30 -24.60 0.63
C ALA A 7 16.42 -23.93 2.02
N LYS A 8 17.28 -22.92 2.20
CA LYS A 8 17.55 -22.33 3.53
C LYS A 8 16.75 -21.08 3.90
N LEU A 9 15.79 -20.63 3.08
CA LEU A 9 14.91 -19.53 3.48
C LEU A 9 13.65 -19.99 4.25
N LEU A 10 13.41 -21.29 4.46
CA LEU A 10 12.11 -21.75 5.00
C LEU A 10 12.05 -23.11 5.76
N VAL A 11 13.11 -23.61 6.39
CA VAL A 11 13.06 -24.96 7.05
C VAL A 11 13.15 -24.93 8.58
N LEU A 12 12.08 -25.43 9.23
CA LEU A 12 11.94 -25.82 10.65
C LEU A 12 12.79 -27.09 10.98
N PRO A 13 13.21 -27.30 12.24
CA PRO A 13 14.24 -28.28 12.57
C PRO A 13 13.72 -29.72 12.67
N GLY A 14 14.46 -30.65 12.07
CA GLY A 14 14.37 -32.08 12.36
C GLY A 14 14.42 -32.98 11.13
N LEU A 15 15.64 -33.38 10.70
CA LEU A 15 15.96 -34.65 10.03
C LEU A 15 17.45 -34.61 9.59
N ALA A 16 18.27 -35.46 10.20
CA ALA A 16 19.68 -35.67 9.83
C ALA A 16 19.79 -36.72 8.71
N TRP A 17 20.83 -36.68 7.86
CA TRP A 17 21.51 -37.89 7.32
C TRP A 17 22.85 -37.61 6.58
N ALA A 18 23.87 -38.36 7.02
CA ALA A 18 25.10 -38.92 6.39
C ALA A 18 26.07 -38.12 5.47
N ALA A 19 27.30 -37.97 5.97
CA ALA A 19 28.44 -37.25 5.40
C ALA A 19 29.12 -37.97 4.23
N SER A 20 29.56 -37.19 3.23
CA SER A 20 30.60 -37.57 2.28
C SER A 20 31.45 -36.35 1.95
N HIS A 21 32.73 -36.59 1.69
CA HIS A 21 33.87 -35.68 1.75
C HIS A 21 33.79 -34.52 0.73
N CYS A 22 34.12 -33.31 1.19
CA CYS A 22 34.02 -32.05 0.46
C CYS A 22 35.38 -31.69 -0.17
N ASN A 23 35.41 -31.49 -1.49
CA ASN A 23 36.53 -30.91 -2.20
C ASN A 23 36.34 -29.39 -2.25
N THR A 24 37.35 -28.62 -1.82
CA THR A 24 37.25 -27.18 -1.59
C THR A 24 37.30 -26.40 -2.91
N THR A 25 36.17 -26.30 -3.62
CA THR A 25 35.98 -25.25 -4.63
C THR A 25 35.39 -24.01 -3.95
N GLN A 26 36.15 -22.92 -4.01
CA GLN A 26 35.79 -21.60 -3.52
C GLN A 26 34.56 -21.08 -4.27
N HIS A 27 33.36 -21.34 -3.76
CA HIS A 27 32.12 -20.75 -4.28
C HIS A 27 32.15 -19.25 -3.99
N ARG A 28 32.47 -18.46 -5.03
CA ARG A 28 32.12 -17.05 -5.10
C ARG A 28 30.61 -16.98 -4.88
N GLN A 29 30.14 -16.47 -3.74
CA GLN A 29 28.71 -16.20 -3.54
C GLN A 29 28.30 -15.23 -4.65
N SER A 30 27.52 -15.72 -5.60
CA SER A 30 26.90 -14.85 -6.60
C SER A 30 26.00 -13.89 -5.83
N GLN A 31 26.35 -12.61 -5.82
CA GLN A 31 25.50 -11.55 -5.29
C GLN A 31 24.14 -11.65 -6.00
N LEU A 32 23.04 -11.57 -5.25
CA LEU A 32 21.72 -11.49 -5.86
C LEU A 32 21.74 -10.28 -6.80
N THR A 33 21.23 -10.41 -8.01
CA THR A 33 21.14 -9.28 -8.94
C THR A 33 19.66 -9.06 -9.20
N ILE A 34 19.18 -7.85 -9.00
CA ILE A 34 17.82 -7.42 -9.31
C ILE A 34 17.88 -6.21 -10.24
N SER A 35 16.86 -6.00 -11.06
CA SER A 35 16.79 -4.79 -11.89
C SER A 35 16.56 -3.53 -11.05
N ALA A 36 16.94 -2.37 -11.58
CA ALA A 36 16.66 -1.08 -10.92
C ALA A 36 15.16 -0.82 -10.69
N PRO A 37 14.23 -1.17 -11.62
CA PRO A 37 12.81 -1.15 -11.34
C PRO A 37 12.42 -2.03 -10.14
N ALA A 38 12.86 -3.29 -10.09
CA ALA A 38 12.54 -4.18 -8.98
C ALA A 38 13.14 -3.70 -7.64
N ALA A 39 14.35 -3.14 -7.65
CA ALA A 39 14.94 -2.49 -6.48
C ALA A 39 14.04 -1.38 -5.94
N ARG A 40 13.57 -0.48 -6.82
CA ARG A 40 12.62 0.59 -6.47
C ARG A 40 11.31 0.02 -5.90
N SER A 41 10.73 -0.99 -6.54
CA SER A 41 9.47 -1.59 -6.10
C SER A 41 9.60 -2.24 -4.72
N LEU A 42 10.72 -2.94 -4.45
CA LEU A 42 11.00 -3.52 -3.14
C LEU A 42 11.30 -2.46 -2.07
N GLN A 43 11.97 -1.37 -2.43
CA GLN A 43 12.15 -0.21 -1.55
C GLN A 43 10.82 0.44 -1.17
N LEU A 44 9.89 0.57 -2.12
CA LEU A 44 8.52 1.02 -1.84
C LEU A 44 7.79 0.06 -0.90
N ALA A 45 7.84 -1.25 -1.17
CA ALA A 45 7.20 -2.24 -0.30
C ALA A 45 7.75 -2.16 1.13
N LEU A 46 9.08 -1.97 1.27
CA LEU A 46 9.74 -1.78 2.56
C LEU A 46 9.31 -0.48 3.24
N PHE A 47 9.19 0.62 2.50
CA PHE A 47 8.71 1.90 3.02
C PHE A 47 7.29 1.77 3.61
N ILE A 48 6.38 1.13 2.89
CA ILE A 48 5.01 0.83 3.36
C ILE A 48 5.07 -0.03 4.62
N LYS A 49 5.90 -1.07 4.64
CA LYS A 49 6.06 -1.94 5.82
C LYS A 49 6.61 -1.21 7.04
N ASN A 50 7.48 -0.23 6.86
CA ASN A 50 7.95 0.59 7.99
C ASN A 50 6.80 1.39 8.62
N VAL A 51 5.90 1.96 7.80
CA VAL A 51 4.69 2.66 8.29
C VAL A 51 3.80 1.70 9.09
N GLU A 52 3.48 0.54 8.50
CA GLU A 52 2.54 -0.42 9.09
C GLU A 52 3.08 -1.05 10.38
N VAL A 53 4.35 -1.46 10.40
CA VAL A 53 4.97 -2.02 11.61
C VAL A 53 4.88 -1.04 12.77
N ASP A 54 5.12 0.24 12.52
CA ASP A 54 5.08 1.26 13.55
C ASP A 54 3.65 1.55 14.03
N PHE A 55 2.69 1.59 13.11
CA PHE A 55 1.27 1.74 13.41
C PHE A 55 0.72 0.58 14.25
N PHE A 56 0.86 -0.66 13.77
CA PHE A 56 0.27 -1.84 14.40
C PHE A 56 0.96 -2.20 15.72
N ARG A 57 2.25 -1.90 15.88
CA ARG A 57 2.92 -2.00 17.18
C ARG A 57 2.28 -1.06 18.20
N ARG A 58 2.09 0.22 17.86
CA ARG A 58 1.45 1.20 18.76
C ARG A 58 -0.01 0.85 19.06
N LEU A 59 -0.75 0.39 18.06
CA LEU A 59 -2.14 -0.03 18.23
C LEU A 59 -2.23 -1.26 19.15
N SER A 60 -1.38 -2.27 18.94
CA SER A 60 -1.27 -3.44 19.82
C SER A 60 -0.90 -3.06 21.25
N ASP A 61 0.04 -2.14 21.45
CA ASP A 61 0.42 -1.67 22.78
C ASP A 61 -0.74 -0.95 23.49
N THR A 62 -1.52 -0.15 22.75
CA THR A 62 -2.73 0.50 23.28
C THR A 62 -3.78 -0.54 23.70
N ALA A 63 -3.96 -1.61 22.91
CA ALA A 63 -4.87 -2.71 23.19
C ALA A 63 -4.55 -3.52 24.45
N LYS A 64 -3.32 -3.44 24.95
CA LYS A 64 -2.94 -4.08 26.23
C LYS A 64 -3.42 -3.28 27.44
N THR A 65 -3.60 -1.97 27.31
CA THR A 65 -3.89 -1.07 28.43
C THR A 65 -5.31 -0.51 28.42
N THR A 66 -6.01 -0.58 27.29
CA THR A 66 -7.33 0.02 27.12
C THR A 66 -8.34 -1.05 26.68
N PRO A 67 -9.47 -1.22 27.39
CA PRO A 67 -10.53 -2.11 26.95
C PRO A 67 -11.14 -1.63 25.62
N PHE A 68 -11.31 -2.55 24.68
CA PHE A 68 -11.87 -2.27 23.36
C PHE A 68 -13.04 -3.20 23.02
N PRO A 69 -13.94 -2.80 22.10
CA PRO A 69 -15.00 -3.67 21.57
C PRO A 69 -14.44 -5.01 21.08
N SER A 70 -15.18 -6.08 21.33
CA SER A 70 -14.69 -7.47 21.29
C SER A 70 -14.47 -8.10 19.90
N ASN A 71 -14.51 -7.32 18.81
CA ASN A 71 -14.47 -7.85 17.45
C ASN A 71 -13.06 -7.98 16.85
N ILE A 72 -12.05 -7.36 17.47
CA ILE A 72 -10.63 -7.65 17.22
C ILE A 72 -9.88 -7.69 18.55
N THR A 73 -9.03 -8.69 18.74
CA THR A 73 -8.32 -8.91 20.00
C THR A 73 -6.91 -8.31 19.99
N GLY A 74 -6.34 -8.09 21.17
CA GLY A 74 -4.92 -7.70 21.27
C GLY A 74 -3.97 -8.73 20.65
N ALA A 75 -4.34 -10.03 20.69
CA ALA A 75 -3.57 -11.10 20.05
C ALA A 75 -3.63 -11.01 18.51
N ASP A 76 -4.76 -10.60 17.94
CA ASP A 76 -4.88 -10.36 16.49
C ASP A 76 -3.95 -9.21 16.07
N LEU A 77 -3.96 -8.10 16.81
CA LEU A 77 -3.10 -6.94 16.54
C LEU A 77 -1.61 -7.27 16.70
N GLU A 78 -1.26 -8.07 17.72
CA GLU A 78 0.10 -8.56 17.92
C GLU A 78 0.55 -9.47 16.76
N SER A 79 -0.35 -10.34 16.28
CA SER A 79 -0.10 -11.20 15.12
C SER A 79 0.14 -10.38 13.86
N ILE A 80 -0.69 -9.36 13.59
CA ILE A 80 -0.51 -8.43 12.46
C ILE A 80 0.86 -7.75 12.55
N SER A 81 1.15 -7.11 13.69
CA SER A 81 2.43 -6.43 13.91
C SER A 81 3.63 -7.36 13.73
N THR A 82 3.54 -8.61 14.20
CA THR A 82 4.63 -9.60 14.07
C THR A 82 4.84 -10.02 12.62
N GLN A 83 3.75 -10.28 11.89
CA GLN A 83 3.82 -10.65 10.47
C GLN A 83 4.40 -9.52 9.63
N ASP A 84 4.02 -8.26 9.90
CA ASP A 84 4.58 -7.09 9.22
C ASP A 84 6.08 -6.93 9.48
N GLN A 85 6.53 -7.18 10.71
CA GLN A 85 7.96 -7.15 11.04
C GLN A 85 8.74 -8.22 10.27
N ILE A 86 8.19 -9.44 10.17
CA ILE A 86 8.81 -10.53 9.40
C ILE A 86 8.93 -10.16 7.92
N GLN A 87 7.87 -9.60 7.32
CA GLN A 87 7.87 -9.15 5.92
C GLN A 87 8.85 -7.99 5.69
N ARG A 88 8.85 -6.98 6.57
CA ARG A 88 9.81 -5.87 6.54
C ARG A 88 11.25 -6.40 6.55
N ASP A 89 11.56 -7.31 7.46
CA ASP A 89 12.90 -7.85 7.60
C ASP A 89 13.29 -8.76 6.41
N ALA A 90 12.33 -9.44 5.80
CA ALA A 90 12.55 -10.18 4.56
C ALA A 90 12.89 -9.25 3.39
N LEU A 91 12.16 -8.15 3.21
CA LEU A 91 12.43 -7.15 2.18
C LEU A 91 13.81 -6.51 2.35
N ARG A 92 14.16 -6.14 3.59
CA ARG A 92 15.51 -5.61 3.91
C ARG A 92 16.61 -6.60 3.51
N ARG A 93 16.47 -7.88 3.88
CA ARG A 93 17.45 -8.91 3.50
C ARG A 93 17.59 -9.11 2.00
N ILE A 94 16.51 -8.97 1.23
CA ILE A 94 16.55 -9.09 -0.23
C ILE A 94 17.34 -7.90 -0.82
N LEU A 95 17.04 -6.67 -0.39
CA LEU A 95 17.74 -5.47 -0.82
C LEU A 95 19.23 -5.52 -0.45
N ASP A 96 19.54 -5.86 0.81
CA ASP A 96 20.92 -6.04 1.28
C ASP A 96 21.69 -7.08 0.45
N ALA A 97 21.06 -8.24 0.17
CA ALA A 97 21.67 -9.30 -0.63
C ALA A 97 21.89 -8.90 -2.11
N ALA A 98 21.08 -7.96 -2.61
CA ALA A 98 21.24 -7.37 -3.92
C ALA A 98 22.31 -6.26 -3.96
N GLY A 99 22.72 -5.74 -2.80
CA GLY A 99 23.60 -4.57 -2.69
C GLY A 99 22.86 -3.25 -2.89
N GLU A 100 21.54 -3.24 -2.70
CA GLU A 100 20.70 -2.05 -2.72
C GLU A 100 20.53 -1.50 -1.30
N ASP A 101 20.42 -0.19 -1.16
CA ASP A 101 20.20 0.46 0.15
C ASP A 101 18.75 0.26 0.63
N PRO A 102 18.51 -0.40 1.77
CA PRO A 102 17.16 -0.52 2.31
C PRO A 102 16.66 0.83 2.85
N VAL A 103 15.40 1.15 2.56
CA VAL A 103 14.72 2.33 3.11
C VAL A 103 14.65 2.24 4.64
N GLN A 104 15.18 3.25 5.31
CA GLN A 104 15.17 3.32 6.77
C GLN A 104 13.82 3.84 7.28
N PRO A 105 13.40 3.47 8.51
CA PRO A 105 12.19 4.00 9.12
C PRO A 105 12.22 5.53 9.29
N CYS A 106 11.06 6.16 9.18
CA CYS A 106 10.83 7.57 9.48
C CYS A 106 10.16 7.75 10.85
N THR A 107 9.80 8.99 11.20
CA THR A 107 8.78 9.22 12.24
C THR A 107 7.40 9.23 11.59
N TYR A 108 6.45 8.53 12.20
CA TYR A 108 5.09 8.38 11.67
C TYR A 108 4.06 8.95 12.63
N SER A 109 2.93 9.41 12.08
CA SER A 109 1.79 9.85 12.86
C SER A 109 1.28 8.71 13.76
N PRO A 110 0.85 8.99 15.00
CA PRO A 110 0.30 7.97 15.87
C PRO A 110 -1.09 7.52 15.35
N PRO A 111 -1.53 6.30 15.70
CA PRO A 111 -2.93 5.91 15.50
C PRO A 111 -3.88 6.96 16.11
N PRO A 112 -5.05 7.19 15.49
CA PRO A 112 -6.08 8.05 16.07
C PRO A 112 -6.41 7.67 17.51
N GLY A 113 -6.68 8.67 18.37
CA GLY A 113 -6.97 8.41 19.79
C GLY A 113 -8.31 7.70 20.06
N ASP A 114 -9.19 7.62 19.06
CA ASP A 114 -10.44 6.86 19.11
C ASP A 114 -10.24 5.46 18.51
N TRP A 115 -10.81 4.44 19.15
CA TRP A 115 -10.64 3.04 18.71
C TRP A 115 -11.23 2.78 17.34
N ALA A 116 -12.45 3.25 17.08
CA ALA A 116 -13.10 3.03 15.79
C ALA A 116 -12.30 3.73 14.68
N ALA A 117 -11.87 4.96 14.92
CA ALA A 117 -10.97 5.68 14.00
C ALA A 117 -9.63 4.95 13.79
N SER A 118 -9.05 4.35 14.84
CA SER A 118 -7.84 3.54 14.74
C SER A 118 -8.02 2.24 13.95
N VAL A 119 -9.12 1.53 14.16
CA VAL A 119 -9.45 0.32 13.39
C VAL A 119 -9.68 0.67 11.93
N SER A 120 -10.43 1.74 11.64
CA SER A 120 -10.65 2.21 10.28
C SER A 120 -9.36 2.66 9.60
N ALA A 121 -8.47 3.36 10.31
CA ALA A 121 -7.14 3.71 9.82
C ALA A 121 -6.26 2.49 9.55
N GLY A 122 -6.35 1.46 10.40
CA GLY A 122 -5.63 0.20 10.20
C GLY A 122 -6.15 -0.60 9.00
N SER A 123 -7.47 -0.70 8.80
CA SER A 123 -8.05 -1.29 7.57
C SER A 123 -7.57 -0.52 6.34
N ARG A 124 -7.62 0.82 6.38
CA ARG A 124 -7.08 1.65 5.29
C ARG A 124 -5.62 1.33 4.97
N LEU A 125 -4.74 1.27 5.98
CA LEU A 125 -3.32 0.95 5.76
C LEU A 125 -3.14 -0.43 5.13
N LYS A 126 -3.84 -1.45 5.62
CA LYS A 126 -3.76 -2.81 5.08
C LYS A 126 -4.31 -2.95 3.67
N SER A 127 -5.40 -2.25 3.38
CA SER A 127 -5.93 -2.14 2.03
C SER A 127 -4.90 -1.50 1.07
N ILE A 128 -4.29 -0.37 1.47
CA ILE A 128 -3.23 0.29 0.68
C ILE A 128 -2.04 -0.67 0.47
N GLY A 129 -1.59 -1.36 1.52
CA GLY A 129 -0.53 -2.36 1.43
C GLY A 129 -0.86 -3.50 0.47
N ALA A 130 -2.08 -4.05 0.54
CA ALA A 130 -2.54 -5.09 -0.38
C ALA A 130 -2.54 -4.59 -1.83
N SER A 131 -3.17 -3.44 -2.08
CA SER A 131 -3.26 -2.78 -3.38
C SER A 131 -1.90 -2.48 -3.99
N ALA A 132 -0.97 -1.96 -3.18
CA ALA A 132 0.39 -1.65 -3.59
C ALA A 132 1.17 -2.91 -3.97
N ASN A 133 1.06 -4.00 -3.19
CA ASN A 133 1.77 -5.24 -3.50
C ASN A 133 1.24 -5.92 -4.77
N VAL A 134 -0.05 -5.77 -5.10
CA VAL A 134 -0.58 -6.21 -6.40
C VAL A 134 0.02 -5.39 -7.54
N GLY A 135 0.10 -4.06 -7.42
CA GLY A 135 0.77 -3.21 -8.43
C GLY A 135 2.27 -3.49 -8.56
N ILE A 136 2.98 -3.68 -7.45
CA ILE A 136 4.40 -4.07 -7.43
C ILE A 136 4.61 -5.43 -8.11
N ALA A 137 3.68 -6.37 -7.93
CA ALA A 137 3.74 -7.67 -8.60
C ALA A 137 3.70 -7.52 -10.13
N GLU A 138 2.93 -6.58 -10.67
CA GLU A 138 2.90 -6.27 -12.11
C GLU A 138 4.26 -5.72 -12.59
N SER A 139 4.85 -4.76 -11.87
CA SER A 139 6.18 -4.20 -12.17
C SER A 139 7.29 -5.26 -12.14
N ILE A 140 7.30 -6.09 -11.10
CA ILE A 140 8.31 -7.13 -10.90
C ILE A 140 8.16 -8.26 -11.93
N ALA A 141 6.93 -8.62 -12.32
CA ALA A 141 6.72 -9.67 -13.31
C ALA A 141 7.40 -9.36 -14.66
N ALA A 142 7.57 -8.08 -15.00
CA ALA A 142 8.21 -7.64 -16.23
C ALA A 142 9.75 -7.79 -16.21
N THR A 143 10.39 -7.78 -15.04
CA THR A 143 11.85 -7.62 -14.91
C THR A 143 12.52 -8.70 -14.05
N ASP A 144 11.87 -9.14 -12.97
CA ASP A 144 12.44 -9.98 -11.93
C ASP A 144 11.43 -11.02 -11.42
N ALA A 145 10.81 -11.77 -12.34
CA ALA A 145 9.72 -12.72 -12.05
C ALA A 145 10.00 -13.74 -10.93
N THR A 146 11.26 -13.98 -10.56
CA THR A 146 11.62 -14.85 -9.42
C THR A 146 11.22 -14.28 -8.05
N LEU A 147 11.02 -12.97 -7.95
CA LEU A 147 10.57 -12.28 -6.72
C LEU A 147 9.04 -12.28 -6.57
N LEU A 148 8.31 -12.56 -7.65
CA LEU A 148 6.85 -12.48 -7.73
C LEU A 148 6.13 -13.31 -6.64
N PRO A 149 6.51 -14.57 -6.34
CA PRO A 149 5.84 -15.33 -5.28
C PRO A 149 5.93 -14.68 -3.90
N GLY A 150 7.04 -14.01 -3.59
CA GLY A 150 7.25 -13.33 -2.31
C GLY A 150 6.32 -12.12 -2.16
N VAL A 151 6.24 -11.29 -3.20
CA VAL A 151 5.37 -10.11 -3.20
C VAL A 151 3.89 -10.50 -3.16
N LEU A 152 3.47 -11.51 -3.93
CA LEU A 152 2.09 -12.00 -3.88
C LEU A 152 1.73 -12.61 -2.52
N ALA A 153 2.70 -13.24 -1.83
CA ALA A 153 2.48 -13.74 -0.47
C ALA A 153 2.30 -12.59 0.55
N ILE A 154 2.97 -11.45 0.36
CA ILE A 154 2.74 -10.23 1.13
C ILE A 154 1.34 -9.70 0.84
N ALA A 155 0.98 -9.48 -0.44
CA ALA A 155 -0.35 -9.02 -0.85
C ALA A 155 -1.48 -9.86 -0.22
N ALA A 156 -1.37 -11.20 -0.30
CA ALA A 156 -2.36 -12.11 0.27
C ALA A 156 -2.46 -12.03 1.81
N THR A 157 -1.36 -11.68 2.48
CA THR A 157 -1.35 -11.49 3.93
C THR A 157 -1.99 -10.15 4.30
N GLU A 158 -1.65 -9.08 3.58
CA GLU A 158 -2.29 -7.76 3.74
C GLU A 158 -3.80 -7.83 3.56
N SER A 159 -4.28 -8.56 2.54
CA SER A 159 -5.73 -8.72 2.32
C SER A 159 -6.42 -9.45 3.47
N ARG A 160 -5.75 -10.41 4.13
CA ARG A 160 -6.32 -11.06 5.34
C ARG A 160 -6.37 -10.09 6.50
N HIS A 161 -5.33 -9.27 6.69
CA HIS A 161 -5.32 -8.25 7.74
C HIS A 161 -6.40 -7.20 7.47
N ASP A 162 -6.54 -6.72 6.24
CA ASP A 162 -7.60 -5.79 5.85
C ASP A 162 -8.98 -6.41 6.11
N ALA A 163 -9.23 -7.65 5.70
CA ALA A 163 -10.49 -8.34 5.97
C ALA A 163 -10.83 -8.41 7.48
N MET A 164 -9.82 -8.70 8.32
CA MET A 164 -9.98 -8.71 9.78
C MET A 164 -10.29 -7.32 10.33
N MET A 165 -9.56 -6.29 9.90
CA MET A 165 -9.75 -4.91 10.34
C MET A 165 -11.07 -4.33 9.83
N ALA A 166 -11.47 -4.61 8.59
CA ALA A 166 -12.73 -4.20 8.01
C ALA A 166 -13.92 -4.83 8.76
N ALA A 167 -13.84 -6.12 9.09
CA ALA A 167 -14.84 -6.77 9.94
C ALA A 167 -14.92 -6.12 11.33
N ALA A 168 -13.78 -5.71 11.90
CA ALA A 168 -13.73 -4.99 13.15
C ALA A 168 -14.27 -3.54 13.04
N ASP A 169 -14.20 -2.93 11.86
CA ASP A 169 -14.81 -1.63 11.52
C ASP A 169 -16.30 -1.74 11.17
N GLY A 170 -16.91 -2.94 11.28
CA GLY A 170 -18.31 -3.18 10.91
C GLY A 170 -18.56 -3.17 9.40
N LYS A 171 -17.52 -3.27 8.59
CA LYS A 171 -17.56 -3.32 7.12
C LYS A 171 -17.50 -4.77 6.61
N PRO A 172 -17.95 -5.04 5.37
CA PRO A 172 -17.76 -6.35 4.76
C PRO A 172 -16.27 -6.71 4.67
N ALA A 173 -15.92 -7.90 5.14
CA ALA A 173 -14.54 -8.41 5.09
C ALA A 173 -14.05 -8.74 3.68
N SER A 174 -14.98 -8.92 2.74
CA SER A 174 -14.72 -9.20 1.32
C SER A 174 -15.77 -8.46 0.48
N PRO A 175 -15.64 -7.13 0.32
CA PRO A 175 -16.67 -6.30 -0.32
C PRO A 175 -16.74 -6.49 -1.85
N THR A 176 -15.66 -7.00 -2.46
CA THR A 176 -15.52 -7.15 -3.92
C THR A 176 -14.93 -8.52 -4.29
N ALA A 177 -15.04 -8.91 -5.57
CA ALA A 177 -14.48 -10.15 -6.08
C ALA A 177 -12.96 -10.05 -6.33
N PHE A 178 -12.46 -8.85 -6.63
CA PHE A 178 -11.04 -8.56 -6.82
C PHE A 178 -10.59 -7.46 -5.88
N GLY A 179 -9.32 -7.49 -5.49
CA GLY A 179 -8.66 -6.34 -4.88
C GLY A 179 -8.38 -5.25 -5.92
N THR A 180 -8.21 -4.02 -5.47
CA THR A 180 -7.86 -2.90 -6.35
C THR A 180 -6.35 -2.80 -6.48
N ALA A 181 -5.79 -2.95 -7.67
CA ALA A 181 -4.37 -2.71 -7.90
C ALA A 181 -4.11 -1.20 -8.02
N ILE A 182 -3.01 -0.71 -7.45
CA ILE A 182 -2.59 0.69 -7.62
C ILE A 182 -1.13 0.79 -8.08
N PRO A 183 -0.79 1.81 -8.89
CA PRO A 183 0.59 2.09 -9.26
C PRO A 183 1.48 2.43 -8.07
N GLU A 184 2.78 2.26 -8.25
CA GLU A 184 3.78 2.49 -7.21
C GLU A 184 3.82 3.95 -6.73
N GLU A 185 3.63 4.90 -7.65
CA GLU A 185 3.57 6.33 -7.37
C GLU A 185 2.42 6.66 -6.41
N TRP A 186 1.28 6.02 -6.64
CA TRP A 186 0.07 6.20 -5.84
C TRP A 186 0.24 5.61 -4.44
N ALA A 187 0.73 4.37 -4.37
CA ALA A 187 1.06 3.71 -3.12
C ALA A 187 2.07 4.52 -2.29
N TYR A 188 3.09 5.08 -2.94
CA TYR A 188 4.09 5.93 -2.29
C TYR A 188 3.47 7.18 -1.67
N ASN A 189 2.66 7.93 -2.43
CA ASN A 189 2.04 9.16 -1.92
C ASN A 189 1.04 8.90 -0.80
N LEU A 190 0.30 7.78 -0.84
CA LEU A 190 -0.58 7.35 0.25
C LEU A 190 0.18 7.04 1.54
N ALA A 191 1.28 6.29 1.44
CA ALA A 191 2.13 5.96 2.57
C ALA A 191 2.85 7.20 3.12
N LEU A 192 3.27 8.12 2.25
CA LEU A 192 3.88 9.40 2.62
C LEU A 192 2.94 10.26 3.48
N GLY A 193 1.62 10.16 3.30
CA GLY A 193 0.63 10.84 4.14
C GLY A 193 0.64 10.43 5.63
N SER A 194 1.34 9.35 5.99
CA SER A 194 1.52 8.91 7.39
C SER A 194 2.86 9.35 8.00
N VAL A 195 3.74 9.98 7.21
CA VAL A 195 5.07 10.41 7.62
C VAL A 195 5.03 11.81 8.20
N VAL A 196 5.74 12.03 9.31
CA VAL A 196 6.01 13.37 9.82
C VAL A 196 7.00 14.06 8.88
N PRO A 197 6.67 15.24 8.29
CA PRO A 197 7.52 15.90 7.31
C PRO A 197 8.96 16.10 7.79
N GLY A 198 9.93 15.80 6.93
CA GLY A 198 11.35 15.97 7.22
C GLY A 198 11.98 14.92 8.15
N SER A 199 11.23 13.88 8.56
CA SER A 199 11.72 12.89 9.51
C SER A 199 12.42 11.66 8.89
N CYS A 200 12.34 11.49 7.58
CA CYS A 200 12.91 10.33 6.89
C CYS A 200 14.41 10.52 6.60
N PRO A 201 15.27 9.53 6.89
CA PRO A 201 16.67 9.56 6.45
C PRO A 201 16.81 9.47 4.92
N SER A 202 15.94 8.68 4.28
CA SER A 202 15.85 8.52 2.84
C SER A 202 14.42 8.14 2.45
N LEU A 203 14.07 8.36 1.18
CA LEU A 203 12.78 7.99 0.60
C LEU A 203 13.01 7.21 -0.71
N PRO A 204 12.10 6.29 -1.08
CA PRO A 204 12.08 5.72 -2.43
C PRO A 204 12.08 6.83 -3.49
N ALA A 205 12.82 6.62 -4.58
CA ALA A 205 12.87 7.55 -5.71
C ALA A 205 11.61 7.47 -6.58
N LEU A 206 10.49 7.94 -6.04
CA LEU A 206 9.18 8.02 -6.66
C LEU A 206 8.65 9.46 -6.64
N PRO A 207 7.88 9.88 -7.65
CA PRO A 207 7.34 11.23 -7.72
C PRO A 207 6.37 11.50 -6.58
N VAL A 208 6.50 12.67 -5.97
CA VAL A 208 5.50 13.22 -5.04
C VAL A 208 4.51 14.04 -5.85
N VAL A 209 3.22 13.80 -5.65
CA VAL A 209 2.14 14.59 -6.25
C VAL A 209 1.38 15.33 -5.16
N PRO A 210 0.72 16.46 -5.48
CA PRO A 210 -0.12 17.18 -4.52
C PRO A 210 -1.15 16.25 -3.86
N GLY A 211 -1.40 16.42 -2.57
CA GLY A 211 -2.35 15.59 -1.84
C GLY A 211 -3.80 15.85 -2.24
N LEU A 212 -4.60 14.78 -2.31
CA LEU A 212 -6.06 14.85 -2.43
C LEU A 212 -6.67 14.24 -1.17
N SER A 213 -7.49 15.01 -0.47
CA SER A 213 -8.35 14.50 0.60
C SER A 213 -9.72 14.21 0.04
N ALA A 214 -10.32 13.10 0.48
CA ALA A 214 -11.68 12.73 0.11
C ALA A 214 -12.48 12.33 1.34
N GLN A 215 -13.75 12.72 1.37
CA GLN A 215 -14.68 12.37 2.43
C GLN A 215 -16.00 11.94 1.82
N LEU A 216 -16.45 10.74 2.21
CA LEU A 216 -17.77 10.23 1.84
C LEU A 216 -18.85 11.06 2.55
N GLY A 217 -19.80 11.58 1.77
CA GLY A 217 -20.99 12.21 2.31
C GLY A 217 -21.92 11.19 2.96
N GLY A 218 -22.54 11.58 4.08
CA GLY A 218 -23.52 10.74 4.78
C GLY A 218 -24.86 10.70 4.04
N GLY A 219 -24.99 9.80 3.05
CA GLY A 219 -26.23 9.52 2.36
C GLY A 219 -26.51 8.01 2.35
N GLY A 220 -27.45 7.57 3.19
CA GLY A 220 -27.92 6.18 3.19
C GLY A 220 -28.69 5.87 1.91
N GLY A 221 -27.98 5.33 0.91
CA GLY A 221 -28.56 4.78 -0.32
C GLY A 221 -28.01 5.41 -1.59
N GLY A 222 -27.36 4.60 -2.43
CA GLY A 222 -27.17 4.77 -3.88
C GLY A 222 -26.30 5.93 -4.39
N ASP A 223 -26.47 7.13 -3.84
CA ASP A 223 -25.92 8.39 -4.35
C ASP A 223 -24.94 9.01 -3.33
N ALA A 224 -23.89 8.29 -2.97
CA ALA A 224 -22.86 8.79 -2.06
C ALA A 224 -22.04 9.91 -2.76
N SER A 225 -22.39 11.17 -2.52
CA SER A 225 -21.56 12.29 -2.95
C SER A 225 -20.28 12.34 -2.11
N CYS A 226 -19.12 12.49 -2.75
CA CYS A 226 -17.84 12.67 -2.08
C CYS A 226 -17.41 14.14 -2.15
N SER A 227 -16.97 14.70 -1.04
CA SER A 227 -16.25 15.97 -1.02
C SER A 227 -14.75 15.72 -1.18
N PHE A 228 -14.11 16.60 -1.94
CA PHE A 228 -12.69 16.57 -2.21
C PHE A 228 -12.05 17.91 -1.86
N SER A 229 -10.84 17.87 -1.32
CA SER A 229 -10.01 19.05 -1.12
C SER A 229 -8.54 18.80 -1.50
N TRP A 230 -7.92 19.84 -2.07
CA TRP A 230 -6.52 19.84 -2.52
C TRP A 230 -5.91 21.24 -2.35
N ASP A 231 -4.58 21.32 -2.36
CA ASP A 231 -3.88 22.61 -2.40
C ASP A 231 -3.91 23.18 -3.83
N PRO A 232 -4.65 24.29 -4.07
CA PRO A 232 -4.77 24.85 -5.40
C PRO A 232 -3.46 25.44 -5.92
N GLU A 233 -2.53 25.87 -5.08
CA GLU A 233 -1.24 26.43 -5.53
C GLU A 233 -0.33 25.32 -6.05
N GLN A 234 -0.28 24.19 -5.33
CA GLN A 234 0.48 23.02 -5.77
C GLN A 234 -0.14 22.37 -7.01
N ALA A 235 -1.47 22.33 -7.09
CA ALA A 235 -2.18 21.77 -8.23
C ALA A 235 -2.18 22.69 -9.47
N ALA A 236 -2.12 24.00 -9.30
CA ALA A 236 -2.12 24.97 -10.41
C ALA A 236 -0.93 24.78 -11.35
N ALA A 237 0.22 24.35 -10.82
CA ALA A 237 1.39 24.03 -11.64
C ALA A 237 1.13 22.89 -12.66
N SER A 238 0.13 22.04 -12.38
CA SER A 238 -0.24 20.89 -13.19
C SER A 238 -1.47 21.14 -14.07
N ILE A 239 -2.10 22.33 -13.99
CA ILE A 239 -3.31 22.68 -14.75
C ILE A 239 -2.94 23.62 -15.91
N GLU A 240 -2.97 23.09 -17.12
CA GLU A 240 -2.79 23.88 -18.35
C GLU A 240 -4.12 24.54 -18.77
N GLY A 241 -4.39 25.75 -18.27
CA GLY A 241 -5.52 26.58 -18.69
C GLY A 241 -6.89 26.12 -18.14
N PRO A 242 -8.01 26.73 -18.59
CA PRO A 242 -9.35 26.40 -18.10
C PRO A 242 -9.85 25.09 -18.73
N LYS A 243 -9.35 23.96 -18.22
CA LYS A 243 -9.85 22.62 -18.56
C LYS A 243 -10.91 22.19 -17.53
N PRO A 244 -11.94 21.42 -17.93
CA PRO A 244 -12.80 20.76 -16.96
C PRO A 244 -11.98 19.84 -16.06
N LEU A 245 -12.35 19.76 -14.78
CA LEU A 245 -11.74 18.86 -13.81
C LEU A 245 -12.62 17.63 -13.61
N PHE A 246 -11.97 16.50 -13.38
CA PHE A 246 -12.61 15.22 -13.14
C PHE A 246 -12.03 14.57 -11.90
N ILE A 247 -12.84 13.71 -11.28
CA ILE A 247 -12.35 12.66 -10.40
C ILE A 247 -12.31 11.37 -11.20
N ALA A 248 -11.11 10.80 -11.30
CA ALA A 248 -10.91 9.47 -11.83
C ALA A 248 -10.93 8.46 -10.68
N TRP A 249 -11.80 7.46 -10.79
CA TRP A 249 -12.06 6.41 -9.81
C TRP A 249 -11.42 5.11 -10.28
N VAL A 250 -10.65 4.47 -9.42
CA VAL A 250 -10.01 3.18 -9.65
C VAL A 250 -10.53 2.20 -8.59
N ASN A 251 -11.11 1.10 -9.06
CA ASN A 251 -11.64 0.03 -8.23
C ASN A 251 -11.43 -1.32 -8.92
N GLN A 252 -11.03 -2.33 -8.15
CA GLN A 252 -10.73 -3.68 -8.63
C GLN A 252 -9.66 -3.65 -9.75
N LEU A 253 -9.80 -4.50 -10.76
CA LEU A 253 -8.93 -4.55 -11.94
C LEU A 253 -9.54 -3.84 -13.15
N ALA A 254 -10.50 -2.93 -12.92
CA ALA A 254 -11.19 -2.21 -13.99
C ALA A 254 -10.36 -1.03 -14.51
N ALA A 255 -10.65 -0.60 -15.73
CA ALA A 255 -10.16 0.68 -16.25
C ALA A 255 -10.68 1.85 -15.38
N PRO A 256 -9.97 2.98 -15.32
CA PRO A 256 -10.44 4.15 -14.60
C PRO A 256 -11.80 4.62 -15.10
N VAL A 257 -12.66 5.02 -14.17
CA VAL A 257 -13.97 5.63 -14.45
C VAL A 257 -13.90 7.11 -14.08
N TYR A 258 -14.49 8.00 -14.86
CA TYR A 258 -14.38 9.44 -14.65
C TYR A 258 -15.74 10.06 -14.33
N THR A 259 -15.79 10.97 -13.37
CA THR A 259 -16.94 11.85 -13.15
C THR A 259 -16.51 13.30 -13.05
N SER A 260 -17.33 14.22 -13.56
CA SER A 260 -17.03 15.65 -13.49
C SER A 260 -16.95 16.12 -12.04
N LEU A 261 -15.96 16.96 -11.75
CA LEU A 261 -15.82 17.61 -10.45
C LEU A 261 -16.60 18.93 -10.44
N ALA A 262 -17.59 19.02 -9.56
CA ALA A 262 -18.26 20.27 -9.27
C ALA A 262 -17.42 21.10 -8.29
N VAL A 263 -16.60 22.03 -8.80
CA VAL A 263 -15.78 22.92 -7.96
C VAL A 263 -16.69 23.84 -7.15
N THR A 264 -16.56 23.79 -5.83
CA THR A 264 -17.39 24.58 -4.90
C THR A 264 -16.67 25.85 -4.42
N SER A 265 -15.34 25.80 -4.36
CA SER A 265 -14.45 26.93 -4.06
C SER A 265 -13.01 26.56 -4.49
N PRO A 266 -12.05 27.50 -4.51
CA PRO A 266 -10.66 27.17 -4.82
C PRO A 266 -10.16 26.03 -3.92
N GLY A 267 -9.60 24.98 -4.52
CA GLY A 267 -9.09 23.81 -3.79
C GLY A 267 -10.17 22.85 -3.26
N ASN A 268 -11.46 23.04 -3.59
CA ASN A 268 -12.54 22.19 -3.09
C ASN A 268 -13.58 21.88 -4.17
N GLY A 269 -14.14 20.67 -4.12
CA GLY A 269 -15.23 20.28 -5.02
C GLY A 269 -15.94 19.01 -4.57
N THR A 270 -17.00 18.65 -5.29
CA THR A 270 -17.75 17.42 -5.06
C THR A 270 -17.87 16.60 -6.33
N ALA A 271 -17.83 15.29 -6.19
CA ALA A 271 -18.11 14.34 -7.26
C ALA A 271 -18.73 13.08 -6.67
N SER A 272 -19.55 12.39 -7.46
CA SER A 272 -20.13 11.11 -7.07
C SER A 272 -19.47 9.99 -7.89
N PRO A 273 -19.13 8.84 -7.29
CA PRO A 273 -18.74 7.66 -8.03
C PRO A 273 -19.93 7.12 -8.83
N LEU A 274 -19.67 6.44 -9.95
CA LEU A 274 -20.72 5.66 -10.61
C LEU A 274 -21.12 4.45 -9.76
N GLY A 275 -22.36 4.00 -9.91
CA GLY A 275 -22.86 2.82 -9.19
C GLY A 275 -22.04 1.56 -9.48
N GLY A 276 -21.97 0.65 -8.50
CA GLY A 276 -21.25 -0.62 -8.62
C GLY A 276 -19.79 -0.60 -8.15
N ILE A 277 -19.33 0.53 -7.60
CA ILE A 277 -18.02 0.65 -6.93
C ILE A 277 -18.19 0.33 -5.44
N ALA A 278 -17.31 -0.53 -4.89
CA ALA A 278 -17.34 -0.94 -3.49
C ALA A 278 -15.93 -1.33 -2.99
N GLY A 279 -15.76 -1.44 -1.68
CA GLY A 279 -14.52 -1.84 -1.05
C GLY A 279 -13.44 -0.77 -1.12
N SER A 280 -12.26 -1.15 -1.58
CA SER A 280 -11.10 -0.26 -1.66
C SER A 280 -11.13 0.55 -2.96
N VAL A 281 -11.33 1.85 -2.86
CA VAL A 281 -11.47 2.75 -4.00
C VAL A 281 -10.41 3.84 -3.92
N PHE A 282 -9.76 4.11 -5.04
CA PHE A 282 -8.76 5.17 -5.14
C PHE A 282 -9.27 6.23 -6.11
N ALA A 283 -9.09 7.50 -5.73
CA ALA A 283 -9.56 8.64 -6.50
C ALA A 283 -8.40 9.61 -6.76
N VAL A 284 -8.30 10.13 -7.98
CA VAL A 284 -7.37 11.23 -8.31
C VAL A 284 -8.08 12.39 -8.97
N LEU A 285 -7.57 13.59 -8.73
CA LEU A 285 -7.94 14.79 -9.48
C LEU A 285 -7.17 14.80 -10.79
N THR A 286 -7.88 15.05 -11.90
CA THR A 286 -7.28 15.14 -13.23
C THR A 286 -8.03 16.13 -14.12
N SER A 287 -7.38 16.61 -15.18
CA SER A 287 -7.98 17.48 -16.21
C SER A 287 -8.24 16.75 -17.54
N GLN A 288 -8.22 15.41 -17.53
CA GLN A 288 -8.48 14.58 -18.69
C GLN A 288 -9.19 13.29 -18.29
N ASP A 289 -10.03 12.78 -19.18
CA ASP A 289 -10.93 11.64 -18.96
C ASP A 289 -10.73 10.49 -19.97
N GLU A 290 -9.59 10.51 -20.67
CA GLU A 290 -9.30 9.59 -21.78
C GLU A 290 -8.29 8.48 -21.43
N ALA A 291 -7.62 8.53 -20.27
CA ALA A 291 -6.66 7.47 -19.93
C ALA A 291 -7.38 6.12 -19.79
N ALA A 292 -6.95 5.15 -20.60
CA ALA A 292 -7.58 3.83 -20.71
C ALA A 292 -7.08 2.87 -19.64
N THR A 293 -5.91 3.15 -19.05
CA THR A 293 -5.30 2.34 -18.00
C THR A 293 -4.95 3.17 -16.78
N VAL A 294 -4.85 2.51 -15.63
CA VAL A 294 -4.42 3.17 -14.38
C VAL A 294 -2.97 3.67 -14.51
N ALA A 295 -2.11 2.97 -15.25
CA ALA A 295 -0.73 3.38 -15.50
C ALA A 295 -0.64 4.69 -16.30
N GLU A 296 -1.47 4.86 -17.34
CA GLU A 296 -1.58 6.12 -18.07
C GLU A 296 -2.07 7.25 -17.17
N LEU A 297 -3.08 6.97 -16.34
CA LEU A 297 -3.69 7.95 -15.42
C LEU A 297 -2.69 8.54 -14.41
N VAL A 298 -1.63 7.82 -14.04
CA VAL A 298 -0.54 8.36 -13.19
C VAL A 298 0.04 9.64 -13.79
N GLY A 299 0.31 9.63 -15.10
CA GLY A 299 0.89 10.79 -15.81
C GLY A 299 -0.04 12.00 -15.88
N TYR A 300 -1.32 11.81 -15.58
CA TYR A 300 -2.36 12.84 -15.63
C TYR A 300 -2.91 13.21 -14.24
N THR A 301 -2.30 12.69 -13.18
CA THR A 301 -2.71 12.96 -11.81
C THR A 301 -2.27 14.37 -11.41
N ILE A 302 -3.25 15.26 -11.19
CA ILE A 302 -3.01 16.63 -10.67
C ILE A 302 -2.85 16.60 -9.16
N ALA A 303 -3.68 15.82 -8.47
CA ALA A 303 -3.60 15.60 -7.03
C ALA A 303 -4.12 14.20 -6.67
N GLY A 304 -3.50 13.56 -5.68
CA GLY A 304 -3.94 12.31 -5.09
C GLY A 304 -2.84 11.26 -4.94
N PRO A 305 -3.21 9.97 -4.88
CA PRO A 305 -4.58 9.48 -4.78
C PRO A 305 -5.17 9.73 -3.38
N ALA A 306 -6.48 9.89 -3.32
CA ALA A 306 -7.26 9.70 -2.11
C ALA A 306 -7.71 8.24 -2.00
N TYR A 307 -7.83 7.74 -0.77
CA TYR A 307 -8.40 6.42 -0.48
C TYR A 307 -9.81 6.58 0.07
N LEU A 308 -10.73 5.75 -0.42
CA LEU A 308 -12.12 5.68 0.02
C LEU A 308 -12.47 4.22 0.29
N SER A 309 -13.14 3.98 1.41
CA SER A 309 -13.70 2.69 1.79
C SER A 309 -15.21 2.77 1.56
N MET A 310 -15.70 2.15 0.49
CA MET A 310 -17.09 2.23 0.01
C MET A 310 -17.88 0.95 0.24
#